data_AF-A0A8F5C0F8-F1
#
_entry.id   AF-A0A8F5C0F8-F1
#
_cell.length_a   1.000
_cell.length_b   1.000
_cell.length_c   1.000
_cell.angle_alpha   90.00
_cell.angle_beta   90.00
_cell.angle_gamma   90.00
#
_symmetry.space_group_name_H-M   'P 1'
#
loop_
_entity.id
_entity.type
_entity.pdbx_description
1 polymer ?
#
loop_
_entity_poly.entity_id
_entity_poly.type
_entity_poly.pdbx_seq_one_letter_code
_entity_poly.pdbx_strand_id
1 'polypeptide(L)'
;MFTTYEEELRVGEALAHILAAASIVIELEGESEEVRNTIMKYVDLWISKLSPIDYSPGMAEVIGSKVRRKITKIFDEISENELGDILDFIIDFKRKLDIGTLETEILELEVRVEKVLRVLGIDINDVRQFFNFTNVEKRANRLIALATISIGIASVWDEKWTAELQ
;
A
#
# COMPACT_ATOMS: atom_id res chain seq x y z
N MET A 1 -16.47 19.81 27.05
CA MET A 1 -16.00 18.58 26.39
C MET A 1 -15.58 19.00 24.99
N PHE A 2 -14.29 19.28 24.79
CA PHE A 2 -13.79 19.75 23.51
C PHE A 2 -13.70 18.55 22.57
N THR A 3 -14.67 18.43 21.67
CA THR A 3 -14.52 17.61 20.47
C THR A 3 -13.55 18.35 19.56
N THR A 4 -12.25 18.12 19.76
CA THR A 4 -11.31 18.26 18.66
C THR A 4 -11.72 17.18 17.67
N TYR A 5 -12.48 17.56 16.64
CA TYR A 5 -12.32 16.94 15.34
C TYR A 5 -10.82 17.05 15.06
N GLU A 6 -10.05 15.99 15.35
CA GLU A 6 -8.75 15.83 14.70
C GLU A 6 -9.06 16.03 13.22
N GLU A 7 -8.47 17.05 12.58
CA GLU A 7 -8.26 16.96 11.15
C GLU A 7 -7.73 15.56 10.91
N GLU A 8 -8.52 14.68 10.29
CA GLU A 8 -8.06 13.36 9.94
C GLU A 8 -6.82 13.59 9.07
N LEU A 9 -5.66 13.45 9.68
CA LEU A 9 -4.39 13.53 9.00
C LEU A 9 -4.50 12.58 7.82
N ARG A 10 -4.57 13.14 6.62
CA ARG A 10 -4.61 12.44 5.34
C ARG A 10 -3.24 11.83 5.08
N VAL A 11 -2.93 10.79 5.83
CA VAL A 11 -1.64 10.11 5.82
C VAL A 11 -1.42 9.43 4.47
N GLY A 12 -2.48 8.91 3.85
CA GLY A 12 -2.45 8.35 2.50
C GLY A 12 -2.10 9.40 1.46
N GLU A 13 -2.79 10.54 1.48
CA GLU A 13 -2.47 11.69 0.62
C GLU A 13 -1.02 12.15 0.81
N ALA A 14 -0.57 12.34 2.06
CA ALA A 14 0.79 12.73 2.37
C ALA A 14 1.84 11.73 1.84
N LEU A 15 1.58 10.42 1.95
CA LEU A 15 2.46 9.39 1.38
C LEU A 15 2.49 9.50 -0.15
N ALA A 16 1.35 9.68 -0.82
CA ALA A 16 1.30 9.84 -2.27
C ALA A 16 2.10 11.06 -2.75
N HIS A 17 1.95 12.21 -2.09
CA HIS A 17 2.75 13.43 -2.33
C HIS A 17 4.25 13.19 -2.23
N ILE A 18 4.69 12.53 -1.15
CA ILE A 18 6.11 12.21 -0.94
C ILE A 18 6.64 11.28 -2.02
N LEU A 19 5.86 10.27 -2.42
CA LEU A 19 6.24 9.34 -3.47
C LEU A 19 6.36 10.02 -4.84
N ALA A 20 5.43 10.92 -5.17
CA ALA A 20 5.44 11.67 -6.43
C ALA A 20 6.63 12.62 -6.50
N ALA A 21 6.88 13.38 -5.42
CA ALA A 21 8.06 14.23 -5.32
C ALA A 21 9.35 13.41 -5.42
N ALA A 22 9.43 12.27 -4.73
CA ALA A 22 10.58 11.39 -4.80
C ALA A 22 10.80 10.80 -6.19
N SER A 23 9.74 10.47 -6.95
CA SER A 23 9.84 10.04 -8.34
C SER A 23 10.61 11.06 -9.17
N ILE A 24 10.22 12.33 -9.08
CA ILE A 24 10.83 13.43 -9.84
C ILE A 24 12.29 13.64 -9.41
N VAL A 25 12.57 13.66 -8.11
CA VAL A 25 13.93 13.85 -7.60
C VAL A 25 14.83 12.70 -8.04
N ILE A 26 14.37 11.45 -7.94
CA ILE A 26 15.16 10.27 -8.36
C ILE A 26 15.44 10.30 -9.86
N GLU A 27 14.50 10.78 -10.69
CA GLU A 27 14.72 10.93 -12.13
C GLU A 27 15.76 12.01 -12.46
N LEU A 28 15.79 13.10 -11.70
CA LEU A 28 16.68 14.24 -11.96
C LEU A 28 18.08 14.06 -11.37
N GLU A 29 18.17 13.56 -10.14
CA GLU A 29 19.39 13.56 -9.32
C GLU A 29 19.88 12.16 -8.98
N GLY A 30 19.09 11.12 -9.28
CA GLY A 30 19.36 9.75 -8.86
C GLY A 30 18.87 9.47 -7.43
N GLU A 31 18.96 8.21 -7.02
CA GLU A 31 18.50 7.77 -5.71
C GLU A 31 19.54 8.11 -4.62
N SER A 32 19.07 8.75 -3.54
CA SER A 32 19.89 9.09 -2.37
C SER A 32 19.33 8.44 -1.09
N GLU A 33 20.20 8.27 -0.09
CA GLU A 33 19.78 7.72 1.20
C GLU A 33 18.73 8.60 1.90
N GLU A 34 18.83 9.92 1.75
CA GLU A 34 17.86 10.86 2.35
C GLU A 34 16.46 10.70 1.77
N VAL A 35 16.36 10.57 0.43
CA VAL A 35 15.09 10.31 -0.26
C VAL A 35 14.52 8.97 0.17
N ARG A 36 15.34 7.91 0.18
CA ARG A 36 14.94 6.57 0.62
C ARG A 36 14.42 6.56 2.06
N ASN A 37 15.15 7.19 2.98
CA ASN A 37 14.76 7.28 4.39
C ASN A 37 13.44 8.06 4.57
N THR A 38 13.21 9.09 3.76
CA THR A 38 11.96 9.87 3.78
C THR A 38 10.79 9.03 3.29
N ILE A 39 10.94 8.30 2.18
CA ILE A 39 9.92 7.38 1.68
C ILE A 39 9.57 6.35 2.75
N MET A 40 10.58 5.66 3.31
CA MET A 40 10.38 4.63 4.33
C MET A 40 9.63 5.17 5.55
N LYS A 41 9.99 6.37 6.03
CA LYS A 41 9.31 7.01 7.17
C LYS A 41 7.82 7.23 6.92
N TYR A 42 7.43 7.67 5.73
CA TYR A 42 6.02 7.92 5.39
C TYR A 42 5.26 6.63 5.10
N VAL A 43 5.93 5.63 4.51
CA VAL A 43 5.37 4.29 4.37
C VAL A 43 5.11 3.70 5.75
N ASP A 44 6.08 3.70 6.67
CA ASP A 44 5.92 3.22 8.04
C ASP A 44 4.79 3.95 8.77
N LEU A 45 4.67 5.28 8.58
CA LEU A 45 3.57 6.05 9.13
C LEU A 45 2.22 5.57 8.62
N TRP A 46 2.07 5.34 7.31
CA TRP A 46 0.84 4.80 6.72
C TRP A 46 0.54 3.38 7.22
N ILE A 47 1.55 2.49 7.24
CA ILE A 47 1.42 1.13 7.78
C ILE A 47 0.97 1.15 9.25
N SER A 48 1.48 2.09 10.06
CA SER A 48 1.09 2.21 11.46
C SER A 48 -0.40 2.48 11.66
N LYS A 49 -1.06 3.14 10.70
CA LYS A 49 -2.51 3.40 10.72
C LYS A 49 -3.35 2.17 10.39
N LEU A 50 -2.74 1.12 9.85
CA LEU A 50 -3.40 -0.13 9.47
C LEU A 50 -3.15 -1.26 10.47
N SER A 51 -2.32 -1.03 11.48
CA SER A 51 -2.00 -2.01 12.51
C SER A 51 -3.17 -2.23 13.48
N PRO A 52 -3.49 -3.47 13.88
CA PRO A 52 -2.85 -4.72 13.47
C PRO A 52 -3.29 -5.19 12.08
N ILE A 53 -2.36 -5.78 11.33
CA ILE A 53 -2.58 -6.33 9.99
C ILE A 53 -2.78 -7.84 10.09
N ASP A 54 -3.80 -8.37 9.40
CA ASP A 54 -4.03 -9.83 9.31
C ASP A 54 -3.02 -10.47 8.34
N TYR A 55 -1.77 -10.63 8.80
CA TYR A 55 -0.68 -11.28 8.06
C TYR A 55 -0.93 -12.78 7.91
N SER A 56 -0.59 -13.35 6.74
CA SER A 56 -0.58 -14.82 6.53
C SER A 56 0.86 -15.27 6.36
N PRO A 57 1.28 -16.39 6.98
CA PRO A 57 2.56 -17.00 6.67
C PRO A 57 2.75 -17.20 5.15
N GLY A 58 3.94 -16.87 4.63
CA GLY A 58 4.26 -16.95 3.20
C GLY A 58 3.84 -15.73 2.38
N MET A 59 3.13 -14.76 2.95
CA MET A 59 2.59 -13.62 2.21
C MET A 59 3.69 -12.66 1.74
N ALA A 60 4.67 -12.36 2.59
CA ALA A 60 5.78 -11.48 2.22
C ALA A 60 6.66 -12.09 1.12
N GLU A 61 6.93 -13.39 1.20
CA GLU A 61 7.74 -14.13 0.22
C GLU A 61 7.08 -14.16 -1.15
N VAL A 62 5.78 -14.45 -1.18
CA VAL A 62 5.00 -14.48 -2.43
C VAL A 62 4.94 -13.08 -3.03
N ILE A 63 4.57 -12.06 -2.25
CA ILE A 63 4.52 -10.67 -2.74
C ILE A 63 5.91 -10.23 -3.23
N GLY A 64 6.97 -10.50 -2.46
CA GLY A 64 8.34 -10.13 -2.81
C GLY A 64 8.80 -10.74 -4.13
N SER A 65 8.38 -11.97 -4.44
CA SER A 65 8.67 -12.61 -5.73
C SER A 65 7.88 -12.03 -6.91
N LYS A 66 6.85 -11.23 -6.65
CA LYS A 66 5.92 -10.70 -7.65
C LYS A 66 6.02 -9.19 -7.86
N VAL A 67 6.50 -8.41 -6.88
CA VAL A 67 6.77 -6.98 -7.05
C VAL A 67 7.80 -6.79 -8.17
N ARG A 68 7.45 -5.96 -9.16
CA ARG A 68 8.33 -5.69 -10.33
C ARG A 68 8.74 -4.23 -10.45
N ARG A 69 8.15 -3.35 -9.65
CA ARG A 69 8.37 -1.90 -9.74
C ARG A 69 8.64 -1.32 -8.35
N LYS A 70 9.57 -0.38 -8.27
CA LYS A 70 9.69 0.51 -7.11
C LYS A 70 8.42 1.35 -7.00
N ILE A 71 8.00 1.61 -5.76
CA ILE A 71 6.80 2.41 -5.51
C ILE A 71 6.89 3.84 -6.05
N THR A 72 8.09 4.39 -6.21
CA THR A 72 8.30 5.71 -6.83
C THR A 72 8.16 5.70 -8.35
N LYS A 73 8.19 4.53 -9.00
CA LYS A 73 8.10 4.43 -10.48
C LYS A 73 6.67 4.21 -10.99
N ILE A 74 5.63 4.34 -10.17
CA ILE A 74 4.25 3.96 -10.54
C ILE A 74 3.42 5.09 -11.18
N PHE A 75 3.92 6.32 -11.20
CA PHE A 75 3.13 7.52 -11.55
C PHE A 75 2.82 7.68 -13.05
N ASP A 76 3.29 6.76 -13.88
CA ASP A 76 2.87 6.59 -15.27
C ASP A 76 1.50 5.88 -15.39
N GLU A 77 1.12 5.08 -14.40
CA GLU A 77 -0.11 4.27 -14.39
C GLU A 77 -1.16 4.75 -13.37
N ILE A 78 -0.75 5.52 -12.36
CA ILE A 78 -1.64 6.07 -11.33
C ILE A 78 -1.26 7.52 -11.00
N SER A 79 -2.24 8.40 -10.89
CA SER A 79 -1.97 9.79 -10.48
C SER A 79 -1.72 9.90 -8.98
N GLU A 80 -0.99 10.93 -8.55
CA GLU A 80 -0.76 11.26 -7.15
C GLU A 80 -2.06 11.35 -6.33
N ASN A 81 -3.02 12.15 -6.81
CA ASN A 81 -4.33 12.31 -6.16
C ASN A 81 -5.06 10.96 -6.03
N GLU A 82 -5.08 10.16 -7.10
CA GLU A 82 -5.75 8.86 -7.07
C GLU A 82 -5.08 7.89 -6.09
N LEU A 83 -3.74 7.86 -6.05
CA LEU A 83 -3.02 7.05 -5.07
C LEU A 83 -3.36 7.52 -3.65
N GLY A 84 -3.34 8.83 -3.39
CA GLY A 84 -3.69 9.42 -2.09
C GLY A 84 -5.09 9.01 -1.63
N ASP A 85 -6.08 9.18 -2.51
CA ASP A 85 -7.48 8.81 -2.27
C ASP A 85 -7.64 7.30 -1.97
N ILE A 86 -6.88 6.43 -2.65
CA ILE A 86 -6.88 4.99 -2.37
C ILE A 86 -6.28 4.69 -1.00
N LEU A 87 -5.14 5.30 -0.67
CA LEU A 87 -4.42 5.04 0.57
C LEU A 87 -5.19 5.52 1.80
N ASP A 88 -5.86 6.66 1.73
CA ASP A 88 -6.74 7.15 2.81
C ASP A 88 -8.03 6.33 2.88
N PHE A 89 -8.62 5.95 1.74
CA PHE A 89 -9.76 5.03 1.73
C PHE A 89 -9.45 3.71 2.45
N ILE A 90 -8.26 3.12 2.26
CA ILE A 90 -7.86 1.89 2.93
C ILE A 90 -7.79 2.09 4.46
N ILE A 91 -7.30 3.25 4.92
CA ILE A 91 -7.26 3.60 6.35
C ILE A 91 -8.69 3.69 6.91
N ASP A 92 -9.56 4.43 6.23
CA ASP A 92 -10.94 4.63 6.68
C ASP A 92 -11.71 3.31 6.70
N PHE A 93 -11.51 2.48 5.66
CA PHE A 93 -12.07 1.14 5.61
C PHE A 93 -11.57 0.29 6.78
N LYS A 94 -10.26 0.32 7.10
CA LYS A 94 -9.71 -0.41 8.25
C LYS A 94 -10.33 0.05 9.56
N ARG A 95 -10.51 1.35 9.75
CA ARG A 95 -11.17 1.91 10.95
C ARG A 95 -12.61 1.42 11.08
N LYS A 96 -13.39 1.48 10.00
CA LYS A 96 -14.76 0.96 9.94
C LYS A 96 -14.80 -0.54 10.25
N LEU A 97 -13.83 -1.30 9.73
CA LEU A 97 -13.70 -2.73 9.96
C LEU A 97 -13.45 -3.04 11.44
N ASP A 98 -12.55 -2.30 12.09
CA ASP A 98 -12.19 -2.50 13.50
C ASP A 98 -13.33 -2.18 14.48
N ILE A 99 -14.22 -1.25 14.12
CA ILE A 99 -15.42 -0.92 14.91
C ILE A 99 -16.63 -1.80 14.56
N GLY A 100 -16.47 -2.75 13.63
CA GLY A 100 -17.52 -3.70 13.23
C GLY A 100 -18.62 -3.11 12.32
N THR A 101 -18.38 -1.94 11.72
CA THR A 101 -19.33 -1.30 10.79
C THR A 101 -18.92 -1.63 9.35
N LEU A 102 -19.19 -2.86 8.91
CA LEU A 102 -18.87 -3.32 7.57
C LEU A 102 -20.06 -3.05 6.64
N GLU A 103 -20.12 -1.85 6.08
CA GLU A 103 -21.07 -1.53 5.03
C GLU A 103 -20.53 -1.98 3.66
N THR A 104 -21.41 -2.02 2.66
CA THR A 104 -21.33 -2.58 1.28
C THR A 104 -20.12 -2.24 0.39
N GLU A 105 -19.03 -1.72 0.94
CA GLU A 105 -17.87 -1.17 0.23
C GLU A 105 -16.78 -2.21 -0.10
N ILE A 106 -16.96 -3.50 0.21
CA ILE A 106 -15.92 -4.53 -0.01
C ILE A 106 -15.48 -4.64 -1.47
N LEU A 107 -16.40 -4.49 -2.42
CA LEU A 107 -16.10 -4.50 -3.84
C LEU A 107 -15.26 -3.28 -4.24
N GLU A 108 -15.49 -2.14 -3.60
CA GLU A 108 -14.70 -0.93 -3.83
C GLU A 108 -13.28 -1.09 -3.27
N LEU A 109 -13.14 -1.67 -2.08
CA LEU A 109 -11.84 -2.04 -1.53
C LEU A 109 -11.08 -2.99 -2.47
N GLU A 110 -11.75 -4.00 -3.02
CA GLU A 110 -11.17 -4.95 -3.98
C GLU A 110 -10.60 -4.24 -5.21
N VAL A 111 -11.39 -3.37 -5.84
CA VAL A 111 -10.97 -2.65 -7.04
C VAL A 111 -9.78 -1.72 -6.75
N ARG A 112 -9.83 -0.98 -5.63
CA ARG A 112 -8.76 -0.05 -5.23
C ARG A 112 -7.47 -0.79 -4.88
N VAL A 113 -7.55 -1.90 -4.13
CA VAL A 113 -6.39 -2.76 -3.80
C VAL A 113 -5.84 -3.43 -5.06
N GLU A 114 -6.69 -3.97 -5.94
CA GLU A 114 -6.26 -4.56 -7.22
C GLU A 114 -5.48 -3.53 -8.05
N LYS A 115 -5.93 -2.27 -8.09
CA LYS A 115 -5.22 -1.20 -8.79
C LYS A 115 -3.82 -0.96 -8.21
N VAL A 116 -3.67 -0.88 -6.89
CA VAL A 116 -2.35 -0.74 -6.23
C VAL A 116 -1.44 -1.94 -6.54
N LEU A 117 -1.96 -3.16 -6.46
CA LEU A 117 -1.19 -4.37 -6.78
C LEU A 117 -0.73 -4.36 -8.25
N ARG A 118 -1.64 -4.03 -9.17
CA ARG A 118 -1.35 -3.97 -10.61
C ARG A 118 -0.25 -2.98 -10.95
N VAL A 119 -0.29 -1.75 -10.41
CA VAL A 119 0.77 -0.76 -10.68
C VAL A 119 2.11 -1.14 -10.07
N LEU A 120 2.14 -2.04 -9.08
CA LEU A 120 3.38 -2.64 -8.55
C LEU A 120 3.84 -3.87 -9.36
N GLY A 121 3.09 -4.27 -10.39
CA GLY A 121 3.37 -5.42 -11.24
C GLY A 121 2.88 -6.76 -10.69
N ILE A 122 1.99 -6.74 -9.68
CA ILE A 122 1.41 -7.94 -9.05
C ILE A 122 0.04 -8.23 -9.66
N ASP A 123 -0.13 -9.43 -10.24
CA ASP A 123 -1.45 -9.92 -10.64
C ASP A 123 -2.22 -10.39 -9.39
N ILE A 124 -3.47 -9.96 -9.23
CA ILE A 124 -4.33 -10.40 -8.13
C ILE A 124 -4.49 -11.94 -8.08
N ASN A 125 -4.37 -12.60 -9.22
CA ASN A 125 -4.39 -14.06 -9.32
C ASN A 125 -3.16 -14.71 -8.67
N ASP A 126 -2.00 -14.05 -8.67
CA ASP A 126 -0.77 -14.55 -8.03
C ASP A 126 -0.89 -14.60 -6.50
N VAL A 127 -1.72 -13.73 -5.93
CA VAL A 127 -1.96 -13.63 -4.48
C VAL A 127 -3.30 -14.24 -4.06
N ARG A 128 -3.99 -14.92 -4.98
CA ARG A 128 -5.36 -15.40 -4.76
C ARG A 128 -5.49 -16.39 -3.60
N GLN A 129 -4.42 -17.14 -3.32
CA GLN A 129 -4.35 -18.08 -2.20
C GLN A 129 -4.56 -17.44 -0.83
N PHE A 130 -4.37 -16.13 -0.70
CA PHE A 130 -4.59 -15.40 0.54
C PHE A 130 -6.01 -14.86 0.69
N PHE A 131 -6.84 -14.91 -0.37
CA PHE A 131 -8.23 -14.51 -0.27
C PHE A 131 -9.06 -15.57 0.44
N ASN A 132 -9.84 -15.13 1.43
CA ASN A 132 -10.92 -15.94 1.98
C ASN A 132 -12.24 -15.51 1.33
N PHE A 133 -12.84 -16.37 0.51
CA PHE A 133 -14.09 -16.07 -0.18
C PHE A 133 -15.34 -16.33 0.68
N THR A 134 -15.20 -16.91 1.87
CA THR A 134 -16.33 -17.30 2.72
C THR A 134 -16.66 -16.32 3.84
N ASN A 135 -15.68 -15.53 4.29
CA ASN A 135 -15.87 -14.54 5.35
C ASN A 135 -15.46 -13.15 4.83
N VAL A 136 -16.43 -12.23 4.74
CA VAL A 136 -16.26 -10.88 4.21
C VAL A 136 -15.27 -10.05 5.03
N GLU A 137 -15.35 -10.09 6.35
CA GLU A 137 -14.45 -9.36 7.24
C GLU A 137 -13.01 -9.86 7.11
N LYS A 138 -12.84 -11.19 7.07
CA LYS A 138 -11.52 -11.79 6.84
C LYS A 138 -10.99 -11.46 5.45
N ARG A 139 -11.86 -11.42 4.43
CA ARG A 139 -11.49 -11.02 3.07
C ARG A 139 -10.97 -9.58 3.05
N ALA A 140 -11.68 -8.66 3.69
CA ALA A 140 -11.29 -7.26 3.80
C ALA A 140 -9.92 -7.11 4.47
N ASN A 141 -9.76 -7.75 5.63
CA ASN A 141 -8.49 -7.75 6.37
C ASN A 141 -7.32 -8.29 5.52
N ARG A 142 -7.55 -9.34 4.70
CA ARG A 142 -6.54 -9.88 3.79
C ARG A 142 -6.21 -8.93 2.64
N LEU A 143 -7.19 -8.26 2.05
CA LEU A 143 -6.97 -7.25 1.02
C LEU A 143 -6.10 -6.10 1.53
N ILE A 144 -6.42 -5.59 2.73
CA ILE A 144 -5.63 -4.55 3.39
C ILE A 144 -4.20 -5.06 3.63
N ALA A 145 -4.04 -6.27 4.19
CA ALA A 145 -2.72 -6.87 4.41
C ALA A 145 -1.89 -6.98 3.13
N LEU A 146 -2.49 -7.43 2.03
CA LEU A 146 -1.82 -7.55 0.73
C LEU A 146 -1.34 -6.19 0.22
N ALA A 147 -2.20 -5.17 0.25
CA ALA A 147 -1.82 -3.81 -0.14
C ALA A 147 -0.68 -3.29 0.75
N THR A 148 -0.81 -3.47 2.06
CA THR A 148 0.17 -2.98 3.03
C THR A 148 1.55 -3.58 2.83
N ILE A 149 1.63 -4.90 2.68
CA ILE A 149 2.90 -5.60 2.51
C ILE A 149 3.49 -5.30 1.12
N SER A 150 2.66 -5.17 0.10
CA SER A 150 3.13 -4.81 -1.25
C SER A 150 3.77 -3.42 -1.28
N ILE A 151 3.15 -2.43 -0.64
CA ILE A 151 3.71 -1.09 -0.48
C ILE A 151 4.98 -1.12 0.37
N GLY A 152 4.96 -1.85 1.49
CA GLY A 152 6.12 -2.02 2.36
C GLY A 152 7.33 -2.57 1.59
N ILE A 153 7.14 -3.68 0.86
CA ILE A 153 8.19 -4.30 0.05
C ILE A 153 8.63 -3.37 -1.09
N ALA A 154 7.70 -2.78 -1.83
CA ALA A 154 8.02 -1.91 -2.97
C ALA A 154 8.76 -0.62 -2.58
N SER A 155 8.68 -0.21 -1.31
CA SER A 155 9.42 0.94 -0.77
C SER A 155 10.90 0.65 -0.50
N VAL A 156 11.26 -0.62 -0.33
CA VAL A 156 12.65 -1.08 -0.12
C VAL A 156 13.18 -1.92 -1.27
N TRP A 157 12.34 -2.21 -2.27
CA TRP A 157 12.70 -3.03 -3.41
C TRP A 157 13.78 -2.34 -4.25
N ASP A 158 14.82 -3.09 -4.60
CA ASP A 158 15.87 -2.64 -5.52
C ASP A 158 15.97 -3.60 -6.71
N GLU A 159 15.99 -3.03 -7.91
CA GLU A 159 16.04 -3.76 -9.18
C GLU A 159 17.34 -4.58 -9.28
N LYS A 160 18.42 -4.08 -8.68
CA LYS A 160 19.72 -4.77 -8.61
C LYS A 160 19.66 -6.08 -7.82
N TRP A 161 18.78 -6.19 -6.83
CA TRP A 161 18.75 -7.33 -5.93
C TRP A 161 18.31 -8.63 -6.64
N THR A 162 17.53 -8.53 -7.72
CA THR A 162 17.12 -9.70 -8.51
C THR A 162 18.13 -10.12 -9.57
N ALA A 163 18.95 -9.19 -10.08
CA ALA A 163 19.99 -9.48 -11.07
C ALA A 163 21.20 -10.21 -10.46
N GLU A 164 21.51 -9.99 -9.18
CA GLU A 164 22.59 -10.69 -8.47
C GLU A 164 22.18 -12.08 -7.95
N LEU A 165 20.89 -12.43 -8.02
CA LEU A 165 20.33 -13.70 -7.54
C LEU A 165 19.91 -14.67 -8.66
N GLN A 166 20.19 -14.33 -9.94
CA GLN A 166 20.05 -15.23 -11.10
C GLN A 166 21.40 -15.75 -11.57
#